data_AF-A0A4R4KW64-F1
#
_entry.id   AF-A0A4R4KW64-F1
#
_cell.length_a   1.000
_cell.length_b   1.000
_cell.length_c   1.000
_cell.angle_alpha   90.00
_cell.angle_beta   90.00
_cell.angle_gamma   90.00
#
_symmetry.space_group_name_H-M   'P 1'
#
loop_
_entity.id
_entity.type
_entity.pdbx_description
1 polymer ?
#
loop_
_entity_poly.entity_id
_entity_poly.type
_entity_poly.pdbx_seq_one_letter_code
_entity_poly.pdbx_strand_id
1 'polypeptide(L)'
;MRRPEPRRLLQLGALTPGRQLLPDRDHSLYRTVSAPTGQHFPGAAIDVELYPAVDDGRVLATITNADSEQRWRRSVQRRLILGHVDTLDRAVVFALDSRRAYRHLVEAGRDARLLIPRAYQLDAITAGVLWAVTNLDLSLLLDDARLDAAQAAASPYRDMARSTGSGDIAEDLDSVSRLWMGSAFCADHIRRHYDVLSDVPVYWTREQRGEEASTWLLFRHKLRYLRDTAERFRSASQPMTRMFCLPTRAVAASSMSERILLLLAVALMESLGIHTAVTDDPEYATLPGLVMDKQRVIIATWIRADDVWHVDVSDHRNTIAAYRDALGHVQAHSVTADDTPGGRLQTLAEYLNLDWRWLQGRCADLGQYGFVGLAEPRSRLLSLDGVDQACRFIGTLP
;
A
#
# COMPACT_ATOMS: atom_id res chain seq x y z
N MET A 1 -31.92 2.06 23.37
CA MET A 1 -31.36 1.47 22.13
C MET A 1 -30.59 2.55 21.38
N ARG A 2 -29.26 2.52 21.46
CA ARG A 2 -28.36 3.47 20.78
C ARG A 2 -28.01 2.91 19.40
N ARG A 3 -28.23 3.69 18.34
CA ARG A 3 -27.77 3.39 16.97
C ARG A 3 -26.23 3.51 16.91
N PRO A 4 -25.50 2.62 16.21
CA PRO A 4 -24.08 2.79 16.00
C PRO A 4 -23.82 3.77 14.83
N GLU A 5 -22.88 4.69 15.03
CA GLU A 5 -22.44 5.72 14.09
C GLU A 5 -21.73 5.14 12.84
N PRO A 6 -21.82 5.81 11.67
CA PRO A 6 -21.03 5.45 10.50
C PRO A 6 -19.59 5.97 10.63
N ARG A 7 -18.61 5.05 10.58
CA ARG A 7 -17.17 5.35 10.58
C ARG A 7 -16.77 6.08 9.28
N ARG A 8 -16.03 7.16 9.46
CA ARG A 8 -15.53 8.11 8.46
C ARG A 8 -14.68 7.43 7.38
N LEU A 9 -15.20 7.35 6.16
CA LEU A 9 -14.40 7.35 4.93
C LEU A 9 -13.60 8.65 4.90
N LEU A 10 -12.30 8.57 4.60
CA LEU A 10 -11.38 9.67 4.26
C LEU A 10 -12.02 11.07 4.21
N GLN A 11 -11.61 11.98 5.10
CA GLN A 11 -11.85 13.43 4.92
C GLN A 11 -10.95 14.01 3.81
N LEU A 12 -10.99 13.37 2.63
CA LEU A 12 -10.68 13.91 1.31
C LEU A 12 -11.69 13.22 0.37
N GLY A 13 -12.91 13.75 0.31
CA GLY A 13 -14.02 13.23 -0.51
C GLY A 13 -15.44 13.51 -0.02
N ALA A 14 -15.65 13.87 1.25
CA ALA A 14 -16.95 14.33 1.76
C ALA A 14 -16.81 15.67 2.50
N LEU A 15 -17.00 16.76 1.77
CA LEU A 15 -17.48 18.01 2.37
C LEU A 15 -18.98 17.80 2.63
N THR A 16 -19.37 17.79 3.91
CA THR A 16 -20.76 17.65 4.35
C THR A 16 -21.69 18.61 3.60
N PRO A 17 -22.82 18.17 3.02
CA PRO A 17 -23.81 19.08 2.48
C PRO A 17 -24.52 19.77 3.65
N GLY A 18 -24.45 21.10 3.70
CA GLY A 18 -25.21 21.90 4.67
C GLY A 18 -24.39 22.60 5.75
N ARG A 19 -23.41 23.42 5.35
CA ARG A 19 -23.16 24.70 6.00
C ARG A 19 -22.34 25.57 5.04
N GLN A 20 -22.86 26.76 4.72
CA GLN A 20 -22.25 27.74 3.82
C GLN A 20 -20.73 27.80 3.99
N LEU A 21 -20.02 27.34 2.96
CA LEU A 21 -18.57 27.42 2.83
C LEU A 21 -18.26 27.93 1.41
N LEU A 22 -18.73 29.14 1.11
CA LEU A 22 -18.17 29.94 0.04
C LEU A 22 -17.37 31.05 0.71
N PRO A 23 -16.03 31.04 0.66
CA PRO A 23 -15.31 32.30 0.71
C PRO A 23 -15.57 33.07 -0.60
N ASP A 24 -15.47 34.39 -0.52
CA ASP A 24 -15.34 35.25 -1.70
C ASP A 24 -14.27 34.69 -2.65
N ARG A 25 -14.43 34.90 -3.96
CA ARG A 25 -13.70 34.27 -5.08
C ARG A 25 -12.15 34.39 -5.06
N ASP A 26 -11.54 34.98 -4.02
CA ASP A 26 -10.15 35.44 -3.99
C ASP A 26 -9.27 34.90 -2.84
N HIS A 27 -9.72 33.94 -2.01
CA HIS A 27 -8.95 33.52 -0.83
C HIS A 27 -8.59 32.03 -0.75
N SER A 28 -7.28 31.77 -0.58
CA SER A 28 -6.71 30.46 -0.28
C SER A 28 -7.10 30.00 1.13
N LEU A 29 -7.51 28.73 1.28
CA LEU A 29 -7.76 28.12 2.59
C LEU A 29 -6.58 27.23 3.00
N TYR A 30 -5.92 27.59 4.10
CA TYR A 30 -4.94 26.73 4.77
C TYR A 30 -5.63 25.89 5.83
N ARG A 31 -5.43 24.56 5.81
CA ARG A 31 -5.99 23.64 6.79
C ARG A 31 -5.06 22.46 7.00
N THR A 32 -4.98 21.94 8.23
CA THR A 32 -4.37 20.63 8.49
C THR A 32 -5.48 19.58 8.53
N VAL A 33 -5.32 18.52 7.74
CA VAL A 33 -6.20 17.34 7.73
C VAL A 33 -5.47 16.14 8.31
N SER A 34 -6.21 15.20 8.90
CA SER A 34 -5.63 13.99 9.47
C SER A 34 -5.82 12.80 8.53
N ALA A 35 -4.72 12.16 8.15
CA ALA A 35 -4.72 10.80 7.65
C ALA A 35 -5.19 9.88 8.79
N PRO A 36 -6.23 9.05 8.57
CA PRO A 36 -6.85 8.27 9.62
C PRO A 36 -5.89 7.22 10.21
N THR A 37 -6.13 6.89 11.48
CA THR A 37 -5.47 5.78 12.17
C THR A 37 -5.94 4.44 11.60
N GLY A 38 -5.12 3.41 11.77
CA GLY A 38 -5.39 2.04 11.38
C GLY A 38 -5.13 1.08 12.53
N GLN A 39 -4.95 -0.21 12.21
CA GLN A 39 -4.54 -1.22 13.18
C GLN A 39 -3.07 -1.07 13.59
N HIS A 40 -2.22 -0.65 12.65
CA HIS A 40 -0.80 -0.37 12.79
C HIS A 40 -0.48 1.09 12.50
N PHE A 41 -1.27 1.80 11.70
CA PHE A 41 -1.05 3.19 11.35
C PHE A 41 -1.43 4.13 12.51
N PRO A 42 -0.49 4.92 13.04
CA PRO A 42 -0.75 5.80 14.18
C PRO A 42 -1.60 7.02 13.84
N GLY A 43 -1.86 7.26 12.54
CA GLY A 43 -2.43 8.50 12.04
C GLY A 43 -1.34 9.55 11.79
N ALA A 44 -1.59 10.45 10.85
CA ALA A 44 -0.63 11.48 10.49
C ALA A 44 -1.33 12.77 10.07
N ALA A 45 -0.67 13.91 10.25
CA ALA A 45 -1.17 15.20 9.82
C ALA A 45 -0.65 15.56 8.41
N ILE A 46 -1.52 16.11 7.57
CA ILE A 46 -1.21 16.61 6.24
C ILE A 46 -1.67 18.06 6.18
N ASP A 47 -0.77 18.98 5.87
CA ASP A 47 -1.15 20.36 5.59
C ASP A 47 -1.74 20.47 4.19
N VAL A 48 -2.76 21.28 4.04
CA VAL A 48 -3.52 21.42 2.80
C VAL A 48 -3.72 22.90 2.52
N GLU A 49 -3.39 23.30 1.29
CA GLU A 49 -3.73 24.62 0.74
C GLU A 49 -4.70 24.42 -0.42
N LEU A 50 -5.89 25.00 -0.31
CA LEU A 50 -6.95 24.87 -1.32
C LEU A 50 -7.06 26.14 -2.15
N TYR A 51 -7.05 25.98 -3.47
CA TYR A 51 -7.12 27.05 -4.47
C TYR A 51 -8.19 26.76 -5.53
N PRO A 52 -8.87 27.81 -6.04
CA PRO A 52 -9.81 27.66 -7.14
C PRO A 52 -9.07 27.24 -8.42
N ALA A 53 -9.63 26.25 -9.12
CA ALA A 53 -9.08 25.72 -10.35
C ALA A 53 -10.13 25.64 -11.46
N VAL A 54 -9.64 25.66 -12.70
CA VAL A 54 -10.43 25.41 -13.91
C VAL A 54 -9.91 24.14 -14.60
N ASP A 55 -10.80 23.36 -15.22
CA ASP A 55 -10.43 22.24 -16.10
C ASP A 55 -10.73 22.65 -17.56
N ASP A 56 -9.70 23.09 -18.29
CA ASP A 56 -9.78 23.48 -19.72
C ASP A 56 -9.30 22.36 -20.66
N GLY A 57 -9.24 21.12 -20.15
CA GLY A 57 -8.40 20.04 -20.68
C GLY A 57 -7.11 19.88 -19.87
N ARG A 58 -6.75 20.89 -19.06
CA ARG A 58 -5.73 20.85 -18.01
C ARG A 58 -6.33 21.43 -16.74
N VAL A 59 -5.94 20.90 -15.57
CA VAL A 59 -6.36 21.50 -14.30
C VAL A 59 -5.40 22.62 -13.93
N LEU A 60 -5.89 23.84 -13.90
CA LEU A 60 -5.11 25.04 -13.61
C LEU A 60 -5.63 25.72 -12.35
N ALA A 61 -4.89 25.60 -11.25
CA ALA A 61 -5.19 26.30 -10.01
C ALA A 61 -4.61 27.72 -10.02
N THR A 62 -5.38 28.70 -9.55
CA THR A 62 -4.96 30.10 -9.43
C THR A 62 -4.29 30.32 -8.08
N ILE A 63 -3.01 30.63 -8.07
CA ILE A 63 -2.25 30.91 -6.85
C ILE A 63 -2.12 32.43 -6.71
N THR A 64 -2.93 33.01 -5.82
CA THR A 64 -2.81 34.41 -5.42
C THR A 64 -1.68 34.51 -4.40
N ASN A 65 -0.65 35.34 -4.69
CA ASN A 65 0.48 35.75 -3.82
C ASN A 65 1.88 35.15 -4.11
N ALA A 66 2.89 36.04 -4.12
CA ALA A 66 4.30 35.82 -4.51
C ALA A 66 5.16 35.09 -3.47
N ASP A 67 4.76 35.05 -2.19
CA ASP A 67 5.54 34.39 -1.11
C ASP A 67 5.24 32.89 -0.96
N SER A 68 4.36 32.34 -1.79
CA SER A 68 3.90 30.94 -1.76
C SER A 68 5.07 29.96 -2.02
N GLU A 69 6.02 30.36 -2.88
CA GLU A 69 7.13 29.52 -3.30
C GLU A 69 8.11 29.17 -2.16
N GLN A 70 8.40 30.12 -1.27
CA GLN A 70 9.29 29.87 -0.12
C GLN A 70 8.66 28.92 0.90
N ARG A 71 7.34 28.95 1.05
CA ARG A 71 6.61 28.08 1.98
C ARG A 71 6.55 26.64 1.47
N TRP A 72 6.37 26.44 0.17
CA TRP A 72 6.28 25.10 -0.42
C TRP A 72 7.60 24.35 -0.39
N ARG A 73 8.73 25.06 -0.47
CA ARG A 73 10.08 24.48 -0.52
C ARG A 73 10.64 24.01 0.83
N ARG A 74 10.08 24.48 1.96
CA ARG A 74 10.71 24.32 3.29
C ARG A 74 9.87 23.55 4.32
N SER A 75 8.74 22.96 3.93
CA SER A 75 7.89 22.25 4.88
C SER A 75 8.50 20.94 5.35
N VAL A 76 8.71 20.79 6.66
CA VAL A 76 9.12 19.53 7.31
C VAL A 76 7.94 18.54 7.30
N GLN A 77 6.72 19.03 7.45
CA GLN A 77 5.48 18.25 7.38
C GLN A 77 5.00 18.10 5.93
N ARG A 78 4.34 16.97 5.61
CA ARG A 78 3.75 16.75 4.29
C ARG A 78 2.67 17.79 4.03
N ARG A 79 2.73 18.41 2.85
CA ARG A 79 1.77 19.41 2.41
C ARG A 79 1.25 19.10 1.00
N LEU A 80 -0.05 19.23 0.82
CA LEU A 80 -0.72 19.11 -0.47
C LEU A 80 -1.27 20.46 -0.93
N ILE A 81 -1.05 20.78 -2.20
CA ILE A 81 -1.71 21.89 -2.88
C ILE A 81 -2.89 21.30 -3.65
N LEU A 82 -4.09 21.80 -3.36
CA LEU A 82 -5.34 21.31 -3.91
C LEU A 82 -5.94 22.33 -4.86
N GLY A 83 -6.29 21.90 -6.07
CA GLY A 83 -7.15 22.64 -6.98
C GLY A 83 -8.57 22.10 -6.88
N HIS A 84 -9.55 22.93 -6.57
CA HIS A 84 -10.97 22.55 -6.68
C HIS A 84 -11.57 23.12 -7.96
N VAL A 85 -12.23 22.25 -8.73
CA VAL A 85 -12.99 22.60 -9.92
C VAL A 85 -14.47 22.40 -9.57
N ASP A 86 -15.21 23.50 -9.56
CA ASP A 86 -16.65 23.46 -9.33
C ASP A 86 -17.36 23.01 -10.61
N THR A 87 -18.04 21.86 -10.57
CA THR A 87 -18.93 21.41 -11.66
C THR A 87 -20.38 21.51 -11.21
N LEU A 88 -21.33 21.47 -12.17
CA LEU A 88 -22.77 21.62 -11.90
C LEU A 88 -23.30 20.66 -10.83
N ASP A 89 -22.75 19.45 -10.75
CA ASP A 89 -23.23 18.39 -9.86
C ASP A 89 -22.33 18.15 -8.63
N ARG A 90 -21.03 18.49 -8.70
CA ARG A 90 -20.07 18.30 -7.59
C ARG A 90 -18.77 19.09 -7.75
N ALA A 91 -18.11 19.42 -6.64
CA ALA A 91 -16.73 19.87 -6.67
C ALA A 91 -15.79 18.66 -6.88
N VAL A 92 -14.88 18.76 -7.86
CA VAL A 92 -13.80 17.78 -8.08
C VAL A 92 -12.50 18.39 -7.57
N VAL A 93 -11.74 17.61 -6.80
CA VAL A 93 -10.49 18.08 -6.19
C VAL A 93 -9.32 17.33 -6.79
N PHE A 94 -8.26 18.05 -7.14
CA PHE A 94 -7.00 17.52 -7.63
C PHE A 94 -5.88 17.92 -6.68
N ALA A 95 -4.89 17.05 -6.49
CA ALA A 95 -3.86 17.25 -5.49
C ALA A 95 -2.44 17.17 -6.07
N LEU A 96 -1.53 17.90 -5.45
CA LEU A 96 -0.11 17.84 -5.76
C LEU A 96 0.71 18.01 -4.48
N ASP A 97 1.78 17.24 -4.30
CA ASP A 97 2.70 17.45 -3.19
C ASP A 97 3.40 18.80 -3.36
N SER A 98 3.49 19.61 -2.29
CA SER A 98 4.06 20.97 -2.37
C SER A 98 5.51 20.97 -2.86
N ARG A 99 6.29 19.91 -2.61
CA ARG A 99 7.68 19.76 -3.09
C ARG A 99 7.76 19.59 -4.60
N ARG A 100 6.68 19.09 -5.20
CA ARG A 100 6.52 18.91 -6.65
C ARG A 100 5.82 20.11 -7.28
N ALA A 101 4.92 20.77 -6.54
CA ALA A 101 4.16 21.93 -7.00
C ALA A 101 5.02 23.05 -7.58
N TYR A 102 6.18 23.34 -6.98
CA TYR A 102 7.08 24.36 -7.51
C TYR A 102 7.47 24.14 -9.00
N ARG A 103 7.67 22.88 -9.42
CA ARG A 103 8.06 22.57 -10.81
C ARG A 103 6.90 22.70 -11.81
N HIS A 104 5.67 22.80 -11.30
CA HIS A 104 4.45 22.91 -12.08
C HIS A 104 3.84 24.32 -12.05
N LEU A 105 4.52 25.28 -11.42
CA LEU A 105 4.16 26.68 -11.48
C LEU A 105 4.48 27.26 -12.85
N VAL A 106 3.52 27.99 -13.40
CA VAL A 106 3.62 28.78 -14.63
C VAL A 106 3.31 30.22 -14.25
N GLU A 107 4.24 31.13 -14.51
CA GLU A 107 4.01 32.56 -14.28
C GLU A 107 3.02 33.10 -15.31
N ALA A 108 1.93 33.71 -14.85
CA ALA A 108 0.91 34.33 -15.70
C ALA A 108 0.54 35.72 -15.18
N GLY A 109 1.46 36.68 -15.31
CA GLY A 109 1.22 38.07 -14.92
C GLY A 109 1.24 38.27 -13.40
N ARG A 110 0.16 38.82 -12.82
CA ARG A 110 0.08 39.08 -11.36
C ARG A 110 -0.20 37.83 -10.52
N ASP A 111 -0.72 36.77 -11.13
CA ASP A 111 -1.03 35.49 -10.47
C ASP A 111 -0.17 34.37 -11.04
N ALA A 112 0.22 33.41 -10.21
CA ALA A 112 0.84 32.19 -10.67
C ALA A 112 -0.24 31.13 -10.98
N ARG A 113 -0.04 30.34 -12.03
CA ARG A 113 -0.91 29.23 -12.40
C ARG A 113 -0.20 27.92 -12.07
N LEU A 114 -0.82 27.10 -11.24
CA LEU A 114 -0.30 25.76 -10.95
C LEU A 114 -0.99 24.73 -11.83
N LEU A 115 -0.21 24.05 -12.68
CA LEU A 115 -0.69 22.94 -13.48
C LEU A 115 -0.78 21.67 -12.62
N ILE A 116 -2.00 21.19 -12.36
CA ILE A 116 -2.23 19.94 -11.65
C ILE A 116 -2.63 18.86 -12.69
N PRO A 117 -1.94 17.71 -12.71
CA PRO A 117 -2.33 16.60 -13.58
C PRO A 117 -3.73 16.06 -13.24
N ARG A 118 -4.55 15.84 -14.26
CA ARG A 118 -5.90 15.24 -14.09
C ARG A 118 -5.85 13.87 -13.43
N ALA A 119 -4.77 13.11 -13.68
CA ALA A 119 -4.53 11.82 -13.03
C ALA A 119 -4.50 11.91 -11.50
N TYR A 120 -4.17 13.08 -10.92
CA TYR A 120 -4.15 13.33 -9.48
C TYR A 120 -5.47 13.85 -8.91
N GLN A 121 -6.58 13.54 -9.56
CA GLN A 121 -7.89 13.65 -8.94
C GLN A 121 -7.89 12.88 -7.62
N LEU A 122 -8.33 13.52 -6.53
CA LEU A 122 -8.54 12.87 -5.24
C LEU A 122 -9.78 11.98 -5.32
N ASP A 123 -9.52 10.69 -5.44
CA ASP A 123 -10.45 9.58 -5.49
C ASP A 123 -10.00 8.48 -4.51
N ALA A 124 -10.70 7.34 -4.48
CA ALA A 124 -10.40 6.29 -3.51
C ALA A 124 -9.01 5.62 -3.69
N ILE A 125 -8.45 5.63 -4.92
CA ILE A 125 -7.10 5.09 -5.19
C ILE A 125 -6.05 6.05 -4.65
N THR A 126 -6.08 7.30 -5.13
CA THR A 126 -5.12 8.34 -4.75
C THR A 126 -5.18 8.63 -3.25
N ALA A 127 -6.37 8.63 -2.64
CA ALA A 127 -6.53 8.79 -1.21
C ALA A 127 -6.00 7.58 -0.41
N GLY A 128 -6.16 6.36 -0.93
CA GLY A 128 -5.57 5.16 -0.31
C GLY A 128 -4.04 5.17 -0.33
N VAL A 129 -3.44 5.55 -1.46
CA VAL A 129 -1.98 5.70 -1.58
C VAL A 129 -1.47 6.82 -0.69
N LEU A 130 -2.12 7.99 -0.67
CA LEU A 130 -1.77 9.10 0.22
C LEU A 130 -1.86 8.70 1.70
N TRP A 131 -2.92 7.97 2.07
CA TRP A 131 -3.10 7.48 3.43
C TRP A 131 -1.97 6.54 3.86
N ALA A 132 -1.64 5.55 3.02
CA ALA A 132 -0.58 4.59 3.31
C ALA A 132 0.80 5.25 3.33
N VAL A 133 1.14 6.04 2.31
CA VAL A 133 2.42 6.76 2.26
C VAL A 133 2.56 7.67 3.46
N THR A 134 1.56 8.50 3.78
CA THR A 134 1.72 9.49 4.86
C THR A 134 1.99 8.83 6.21
N ASN A 135 1.27 7.76 6.54
CA ASN A 135 1.49 7.04 7.79
C ASN A 135 2.84 6.31 7.81
N LEU A 136 3.16 5.54 6.76
CA LEU A 136 4.41 4.79 6.70
C LEU A 136 5.63 5.71 6.73
N ASP A 137 5.55 6.80 5.97
CA ASP A 137 6.64 7.76 5.80
C ASP A 137 6.94 8.52 7.08
N LEU A 138 5.91 8.99 7.81
CA LEU A 138 6.09 9.71 9.06
C LEU A 138 6.71 8.81 10.14
N SER A 139 6.14 7.61 10.34
CA SER A 139 6.64 6.65 11.32
C SER A 139 8.12 6.29 11.09
N LEU A 140 8.46 5.89 9.86
CA LEU A 140 9.83 5.49 9.54
C LEU A 140 10.84 6.65 9.63
N LEU A 141 10.40 7.89 9.42
CA LEU A 141 11.26 9.06 9.61
C LEU A 141 11.50 9.37 11.09
N LEU A 142 10.47 9.24 11.94
CA LEU A 142 10.59 9.52 13.37
C LEU A 142 11.47 8.49 14.07
N ASP A 143 11.48 7.25 13.59
CA ASP A 143 12.24 6.15 14.15
C ASP A 143 13.56 5.85 13.42
N ASP A 144 14.01 6.63 12.42
CA ASP A 144 15.14 6.25 11.55
C ASP A 144 16.40 5.80 12.33
N ALA A 145 16.81 6.55 13.35
CA ALA A 145 17.95 6.20 14.20
C ALA A 145 17.69 4.97 15.09
N ARG A 146 16.48 4.83 15.65
CA ARG A 146 16.11 3.66 16.46
C ARG A 146 16.02 2.41 15.62
N LEU A 147 15.52 2.53 14.40
CA LEU A 147 15.38 1.44 13.45
C LEU A 147 16.75 0.95 12.96
N ASP A 148 17.73 1.83 12.81
CA ASP A 148 19.12 1.46 12.52
C ASP A 148 19.75 0.69 13.69
N ALA A 149 19.58 1.19 14.92
CA ALA A 149 20.04 0.51 16.14
C ALA A 149 19.38 -0.88 16.32
N ALA A 150 18.07 -0.97 16.09
CA ALA A 150 17.34 -2.23 16.17
C ALA A 150 17.82 -3.23 15.09
N GLN A 151 18.08 -2.78 13.86
CA GLN A 151 18.67 -3.62 12.82
C GLN A 151 20.06 -4.16 13.20
N ALA A 152 20.91 -3.33 13.82
CA ALA A 152 22.20 -3.77 14.33
C ALA A 152 22.04 -4.80 15.45
N ALA A 153 21.12 -4.56 16.39
CA ALA A 153 20.79 -5.48 17.47
C ALA A 153 20.16 -6.80 16.98
N ALA A 154 19.49 -6.80 15.82
CA ALA A 154 18.96 -8.01 15.19
C ALA A 154 20.03 -8.84 14.45
N SER A 155 21.25 -8.31 14.23
CA SER A 155 22.31 -8.99 13.50
C SER A 155 22.67 -10.38 14.05
N PRO A 156 22.81 -10.59 15.38
CA PRO A 156 23.14 -11.90 15.94
C PRO A 156 22.08 -12.97 15.65
N TYR A 157 20.82 -12.57 15.46
CA TYR A 157 19.70 -13.48 15.19
C TYR A 157 19.63 -13.89 13.73
N ARG A 158 20.35 -13.21 12.82
CA ARG A 158 20.29 -13.51 11.39
C ARG A 158 20.65 -14.95 11.11
N ASP A 159 21.75 -15.46 11.66
CA ASP A 159 22.22 -16.81 11.33
C ASP A 159 21.42 -17.94 11.99
N MET A 160 20.41 -17.60 12.81
CA MET A 160 19.57 -18.58 13.47
C MET A 160 18.51 -19.14 12.52
N ALA A 161 18.37 -20.47 12.52
CA ALA A 161 17.31 -21.16 11.79
C ALA A 161 15.93 -21.01 12.45
N ARG A 162 15.87 -20.63 13.74
CA ARG A 162 14.66 -20.48 14.54
C ARG A 162 14.68 -19.21 15.37
N SER A 163 13.54 -18.55 15.50
CA SER A 163 13.38 -17.43 16.43
C SER A 163 13.62 -17.87 17.88
N THR A 164 14.42 -17.07 18.60
CA THR A 164 14.56 -17.13 20.06
C THR A 164 14.48 -15.70 20.61
N GLY A 165 13.54 -15.42 21.51
CA GLY A 165 13.43 -14.17 22.30
C GLY A 165 13.82 -12.89 21.56
N SER A 166 12.90 -12.32 20.77
CA SER A 166 13.15 -11.13 19.94
C SER A 166 12.38 -9.87 20.37
N GLY A 167 11.56 -9.98 21.42
CA GLY A 167 10.66 -8.90 21.86
C GLY A 167 11.36 -7.58 22.17
N ASP A 168 12.47 -7.63 22.92
CA ASP A 168 13.15 -6.43 23.45
C ASP A 168 13.84 -5.59 22.35
N ILE A 169 14.14 -6.18 21.19
CA ILE A 169 14.94 -5.54 20.12
C ILE A 169 14.21 -4.34 19.50
N ALA A 170 12.88 -4.33 19.55
CA ALA A 170 12.04 -3.33 18.93
C ALA A 170 11.01 -2.71 19.90
N GLU A 171 11.25 -2.80 21.20
CA GLU A 171 10.33 -2.27 22.22
C GLU A 171 10.10 -0.76 22.02
N ASP A 172 11.17 -0.03 21.69
CA ASP A 172 11.16 1.42 21.47
C ASP A 172 10.68 1.85 20.08
N LEU A 173 10.35 0.90 19.19
CA LEU A 173 9.88 1.20 17.83
C LEU A 173 8.37 1.35 17.79
N ASP A 174 7.88 2.27 16.95
CA ASP A 174 6.47 2.33 16.63
C ASP A 174 6.00 1.07 15.87
N SER A 175 4.68 0.91 15.74
CA SER A 175 4.06 -0.24 15.09
C SER A 175 4.47 -0.40 13.63
N VAL A 176 4.62 0.68 12.87
CA VAL A 176 5.04 0.65 11.46
C VAL A 176 6.52 0.29 11.34
N SER A 177 7.36 0.86 12.18
CA SER A 177 8.80 0.54 12.22
C SER A 177 9.03 -0.93 12.58
N ARG A 178 8.24 -1.48 13.51
CA ARG A 178 8.20 -2.93 13.80
C ARG A 178 7.76 -3.76 12.61
N LEU A 179 6.70 -3.36 11.91
CA LEU A 179 6.27 -4.02 10.67
C LEU A 179 7.38 -4.04 9.61
N TRP A 180 8.07 -2.91 9.42
CA TRP A 180 9.20 -2.83 8.48
C TRP A 180 10.35 -3.74 8.90
N MET A 181 10.73 -3.73 10.18
CA MET A 181 11.80 -4.55 10.71
C MET A 181 11.50 -6.05 10.59
N GLY A 182 10.32 -6.49 11.02
CA GLY A 182 9.90 -7.89 10.95
C GLY A 182 9.79 -8.38 9.50
N SER A 183 9.23 -7.56 8.60
CA SER A 183 9.13 -7.91 7.18
C SER A 183 10.50 -8.01 6.50
N ALA A 184 11.43 -7.10 6.82
CA ALA A 184 12.80 -7.13 6.29
C ALA A 184 13.57 -8.36 6.79
N PHE A 185 13.44 -8.69 8.08
CA PHE A 185 14.06 -9.88 8.67
C PHE A 185 13.50 -11.16 8.06
N CYS A 186 12.18 -11.28 7.94
CA CYS A 186 11.51 -12.41 7.30
C CYS A 186 11.93 -12.61 5.84
N ALA A 187 12.01 -11.52 5.06
CA ALA A 187 12.44 -11.58 3.66
C ALA A 187 13.90 -12.04 3.53
N ASP A 188 14.80 -11.56 4.40
CA ASP A 188 16.19 -12.01 4.44
C ASP A 188 16.31 -13.47 4.87
N HIS A 189 15.51 -13.90 5.86
CA HIS A 189 15.46 -15.28 6.32
C HIS A 189 15.04 -16.25 5.20
N ILE A 190 13.97 -15.96 4.47
CA ILE A 190 13.56 -16.76 3.31
C ILE A 190 14.69 -16.78 2.27
N ARG A 191 15.30 -15.62 1.98
CA ARG A 191 16.35 -15.51 0.97
C ARG A 191 17.56 -16.37 1.26
N ARG A 192 18.01 -16.40 2.52
CA ARG A 192 19.14 -17.24 2.97
C ARG A 192 18.86 -18.74 2.88
N HIS A 193 17.59 -19.13 2.86
CA HIS A 193 17.17 -20.51 2.78
C HIS A 193 16.63 -20.89 1.38
N TYR A 194 16.82 -20.07 0.35
CA TYR A 194 16.38 -20.46 -0.99
C TYR A 194 17.11 -21.68 -1.54
N ASP A 195 18.38 -21.88 -1.17
CA ASP A 195 19.17 -22.99 -1.70
C ASP A 195 18.75 -24.35 -1.13
N VAL A 196 17.92 -24.35 -0.07
CA VAL A 196 17.31 -25.59 0.45
C VAL A 196 15.97 -25.92 -0.22
N LEU A 197 15.44 -25.03 -1.08
CA LEU A 197 14.24 -25.30 -1.86
C LEU A 197 14.63 -26.03 -3.15
N SER A 198 14.04 -27.21 -3.33
CA SER A 198 14.28 -28.17 -4.41
C SER A 198 13.29 -28.04 -5.58
N ASP A 199 12.23 -27.25 -5.42
CA ASP A 199 11.17 -27.04 -6.41
C ASP A 199 10.65 -25.60 -6.35
N VAL A 200 9.73 -25.25 -7.26
CA VAL A 200 9.01 -23.97 -7.25
C VAL A 200 8.23 -23.84 -5.95
N PRO A 201 8.48 -22.78 -5.14
CA PRO A 201 7.82 -22.62 -3.87
C PRO A 201 6.38 -22.11 -4.00
N VAL A 202 5.56 -22.54 -3.06
CA VAL A 202 4.26 -21.94 -2.76
C VAL A 202 4.39 -21.08 -1.50
N TYR A 203 3.75 -19.91 -1.53
CA TYR A 203 3.79 -18.93 -0.46
C TYR A 203 2.43 -18.79 0.20
N TRP A 204 2.43 -18.69 1.52
CA TRP A 204 1.28 -18.23 2.30
C TRP A 204 1.56 -16.86 2.89
N THR A 205 0.62 -15.93 2.73
CA THR A 205 0.71 -14.54 3.14
C THR A 205 -0.35 -14.26 4.21
N ARG A 206 -0.01 -13.48 5.25
CA ARG A 206 -0.93 -13.24 6.38
C ARG A 206 -1.78 -11.99 6.19
N GLU A 207 -1.40 -11.11 5.29
CA GLU A 207 -2.03 -9.82 5.01
C GLU A 207 -3.51 -10.04 4.65
N GLN A 208 -4.43 -9.45 5.43
CA GLN A 208 -5.88 -9.55 5.21
C GLN A 208 -6.52 -8.20 4.87
N ARG A 209 -5.80 -7.11 5.14
CA ARG A 209 -6.28 -5.74 4.98
C ARG A 209 -5.34 -4.93 4.10
N GLY A 210 -5.86 -3.88 3.48
CA GLY A 210 -5.04 -2.99 2.65
C GLY A 210 -3.94 -2.28 3.39
N GLU A 211 -4.13 -2.00 4.69
CA GLU A 211 -3.08 -1.46 5.54
C GLU A 211 -1.85 -2.37 5.58
N GLU A 212 -2.07 -3.64 5.90
CA GLU A 212 -1.06 -4.70 5.92
C GLU A 212 -0.46 -4.92 4.52
N ALA A 213 -1.32 -5.00 3.49
CA ALA A 213 -0.93 -5.25 2.11
C ALA A 213 -0.14 -4.09 1.48
N SER A 214 -0.34 -2.85 1.97
CA SER A 214 0.39 -1.67 1.48
C SER A 214 1.90 -1.77 1.65
N THR A 215 2.36 -2.62 2.58
CA THR A 215 3.79 -2.90 2.77
C THR A 215 4.42 -3.58 1.55
N TRP A 216 3.68 -4.41 0.80
CA TRP A 216 4.16 -4.99 -0.46
C TRP A 216 4.36 -3.92 -1.54
N LEU A 217 3.48 -2.92 -1.55
CA LEU A 217 3.49 -1.84 -2.53
C LEU A 217 4.60 -0.81 -2.25
N LEU A 218 4.79 -0.48 -0.97
CA LEU A 218 5.53 0.72 -0.58
C LEU A 218 6.87 0.42 0.09
N PHE A 219 7.08 -0.73 0.73
CA PHE A 219 8.39 -1.05 1.29
C PHE A 219 9.35 -1.44 0.16
N ARG A 220 10.42 -0.66 0.00
CA ARG A 220 11.41 -0.85 -1.06
C ARG A 220 11.99 -2.27 -1.04
N HIS A 221 12.24 -2.81 0.15
CA HIS A 221 12.82 -4.15 0.29
C HIS A 221 11.84 -5.25 -0.16
N LYS A 222 10.52 -5.06 -0.02
CA LYS A 222 9.50 -6.04 -0.42
C LYS A 222 9.37 -6.12 -1.93
N LEU A 223 9.38 -4.98 -2.62
CA LEU A 223 9.40 -4.97 -4.09
C LEU A 223 10.65 -5.65 -4.64
N ARG A 224 11.82 -5.35 -4.08
CA ARG A 224 13.07 -6.03 -4.44
C ARG A 224 12.96 -7.54 -4.21
N TYR A 225 12.49 -7.95 -3.02
CA TYR A 225 12.26 -9.35 -2.71
C TYR A 225 11.34 -10.04 -3.72
N LEU A 226 10.21 -9.44 -4.11
CA LEU A 226 9.31 -10.02 -5.10
C LEU A 226 9.97 -10.15 -6.48
N ARG A 227 10.73 -9.15 -6.92
CA ARG A 227 11.47 -9.18 -8.19
C ARG A 227 12.54 -10.26 -8.21
N ASP A 228 13.35 -10.33 -7.15
CA ASP A 228 14.42 -11.32 -7.04
C ASP A 228 13.85 -12.75 -7.01
N THR A 229 12.72 -12.92 -6.32
CA THR A 229 12.00 -14.21 -6.27
C THR A 229 11.43 -14.58 -7.63
N ALA A 230 10.73 -13.65 -8.30
CA ALA A 230 10.16 -13.85 -9.64
C ALA A 230 11.23 -14.18 -10.68
N GLU A 231 12.38 -13.51 -10.63
CA GLU A 231 13.53 -13.78 -11.48
C GLU A 231 14.07 -15.21 -11.24
N ARG A 232 14.34 -15.57 -9.99
CA ARG A 232 14.90 -16.90 -9.64
C ARG A 232 14.09 -18.07 -10.20
N PHE A 233 12.76 -17.94 -10.26
CA PHE A 233 11.87 -19.01 -10.72
C PHE A 233 11.23 -18.74 -12.10
N ARG A 234 11.71 -17.75 -12.87
CA ARG A 234 11.11 -17.39 -14.16
C ARG A 234 11.08 -18.54 -15.17
N SER A 235 12.12 -19.39 -15.16
CA SER A 235 12.26 -20.50 -16.11
C SER A 235 11.59 -21.80 -15.65
N ALA A 236 10.85 -21.77 -14.54
CA ALA A 236 10.19 -22.96 -14.02
C ALA A 236 8.99 -23.35 -14.90
N SER A 237 8.68 -24.66 -14.93
CA SER A 237 7.55 -25.19 -15.70
C SER A 237 6.18 -24.79 -15.15
N GLN A 238 6.13 -24.35 -13.89
CA GLN A 238 4.93 -23.86 -13.25
C GLN A 238 5.22 -22.50 -12.60
N PRO A 239 4.25 -21.58 -12.63
CA PRO A 239 4.36 -20.29 -11.95
C PRO A 239 4.37 -20.50 -10.44
N MET A 240 5.09 -19.65 -9.74
CA MET A 240 4.99 -19.57 -8.28
C MET A 240 3.60 -19.09 -7.88
N THR A 241 3.07 -19.65 -6.80
CA THR A 241 1.78 -19.26 -6.26
C THR A 241 1.94 -18.60 -4.89
N ARG A 242 1.27 -17.48 -4.68
CA ARG A 242 1.17 -16.78 -3.39
C ARG A 242 -0.29 -16.66 -2.97
N MET A 243 -0.59 -17.23 -1.82
CA MET A 243 -1.94 -17.37 -1.31
C MET A 243 -2.25 -16.37 -0.21
N PHE A 244 -3.52 -15.98 -0.14
CA PHE A 244 -4.08 -15.10 0.87
C PHE A 244 -5.32 -15.73 1.48
N CYS A 245 -5.51 -15.54 2.78
CA CYS A 245 -6.81 -15.73 3.42
C CYS A 245 -7.43 -14.36 3.65
N LEU A 246 -8.53 -14.08 2.95
CA LEU A 246 -9.28 -12.84 3.02
C LEU A 246 -10.70 -13.15 3.52
N PRO A 247 -10.93 -13.34 4.83
CA PRO A 247 -12.25 -13.69 5.31
C PRO A 247 -13.29 -12.61 4.99
N THR A 248 -14.51 -13.00 4.63
CA THR A 248 -15.60 -12.08 4.26
C THR A 248 -15.86 -11.01 5.33
N ARG A 249 -15.69 -11.36 6.61
CA ARG A 249 -15.80 -10.41 7.74
C ARG A 249 -14.70 -9.34 7.74
N ALA A 250 -13.47 -9.72 7.39
CA ALA A 250 -12.35 -8.78 7.28
C ALA A 250 -12.55 -7.82 6.11
N VAL A 251 -13.02 -8.32 4.97
CA VAL A 251 -13.36 -7.52 3.78
C VAL A 251 -14.50 -6.54 4.09
N ALA A 252 -15.59 -6.99 4.69
CA ALA A 252 -16.74 -6.14 5.05
C ALA A 252 -16.36 -5.04 6.05
N ALA A 253 -15.40 -5.31 6.93
CA ALA A 253 -14.89 -4.35 7.90
C ALA A 253 -13.78 -3.43 7.35
N SER A 254 -13.40 -3.58 6.07
CA SER A 254 -12.35 -2.78 5.43
C SER A 254 -12.93 -1.58 4.70
N SER A 255 -12.25 -0.43 4.80
CA SER A 255 -12.59 0.75 4.01
C SER A 255 -12.41 0.49 2.51
N MET A 256 -12.99 1.35 1.66
CA MET A 256 -12.76 1.26 0.20
C MET A 256 -11.26 1.36 -0.14
N SER A 257 -10.51 2.24 0.53
CA SER A 257 -9.07 2.39 0.31
C SER A 257 -8.27 1.16 0.74
N GLU A 258 -8.64 0.50 1.84
CA GLU A 258 -8.01 -0.77 2.20
C GLU A 258 -8.27 -1.85 1.13
N ARG A 259 -9.50 -1.97 0.67
CA ARG A 259 -9.85 -2.95 -0.38
C ARG A 259 -9.08 -2.67 -1.68
N ILE A 260 -8.91 -1.40 -2.06
CA ILE A 260 -8.09 -1.00 -3.21
C ILE A 260 -6.61 -1.34 -3.01
N LEU A 261 -6.01 -0.99 -1.85
CA LEU A 261 -4.61 -1.28 -1.59
C LEU A 261 -4.32 -2.78 -1.59
N LEU A 262 -5.27 -3.58 -1.10
CA LEU A 262 -5.18 -5.04 -1.15
C LEU A 262 -5.19 -5.55 -2.60
N LEU A 263 -6.14 -5.09 -3.43
CA LEU A 263 -6.18 -5.43 -4.85
C LEU A 263 -4.88 -5.03 -5.57
N LEU A 264 -4.36 -3.82 -5.30
CA LEU A 264 -3.12 -3.34 -5.92
C LEU A 264 -1.91 -4.20 -5.51
N ALA A 265 -1.84 -4.66 -4.26
CA ALA A 265 -0.78 -5.56 -3.81
C ALA A 265 -0.82 -6.92 -4.53
N VAL A 266 -2.02 -7.47 -4.75
CA VAL A 266 -2.21 -8.69 -5.55
C VAL A 266 -1.84 -8.43 -7.02
N ALA A 267 -2.25 -7.30 -7.58
CA ALA A 267 -1.90 -6.92 -8.95
C ALA A 267 -0.40 -6.72 -9.16
N LEU A 268 0.33 -6.21 -8.16
CA LEU A 268 1.79 -6.15 -8.20
C LEU A 268 2.39 -7.55 -8.35
N MET A 269 1.90 -8.54 -7.60
CA MET A 269 2.40 -9.92 -7.66
C MET A 269 2.10 -10.56 -9.02
N GLU A 270 0.87 -10.42 -9.50
CA GLU A 270 0.46 -10.90 -10.83
C GLU A 270 1.29 -10.24 -11.96
N SER A 271 1.59 -8.95 -11.84
CA SER A 271 2.44 -8.22 -12.80
C SER A 271 3.88 -8.74 -12.88
N LEU A 272 4.33 -9.45 -11.84
CA LEU A 272 5.65 -10.08 -11.76
C LEU A 272 5.61 -11.56 -12.18
N GLY A 273 4.47 -12.07 -12.64
CA GLY A 273 4.30 -13.49 -12.98
C GLY A 273 4.15 -14.41 -11.78
N ILE A 274 3.84 -13.85 -10.60
CA ILE A 274 3.52 -14.62 -9.40
C ILE A 274 2.01 -14.80 -9.36
N HIS A 275 1.54 -16.05 -9.53
CA HIS A 275 0.13 -16.35 -9.41
C HIS A 275 -0.38 -16.12 -8.01
N THR A 276 -1.60 -15.63 -7.91
CA THR A 276 -2.27 -15.38 -6.65
C THR A 276 -3.50 -16.25 -6.51
N ALA A 277 -3.76 -16.67 -5.28
CA ALA A 277 -4.96 -17.40 -4.94
C ALA A 277 -5.49 -16.90 -3.60
N VAL A 278 -6.81 -16.81 -3.50
CA VAL A 278 -7.52 -16.32 -2.32
C VAL A 278 -8.45 -17.41 -1.81
N THR A 279 -8.49 -17.57 -0.49
CA THR A 279 -9.57 -18.26 0.24
C THR A 279 -10.30 -17.26 1.14
N ASP A 280 -11.61 -17.41 1.27
CA ASP A 280 -12.44 -16.66 2.22
C ASP A 280 -12.70 -17.43 3.53
N ASP A 281 -12.21 -18.67 3.63
CA ASP A 281 -12.38 -19.52 4.79
C ASP A 281 -11.51 -19.00 5.97
N PRO A 282 -12.14 -18.59 7.09
CA PRO A 282 -11.44 -18.04 8.24
C PRO A 282 -10.56 -19.05 8.99
N GLU A 283 -10.72 -20.36 8.79
CA GLU A 283 -9.86 -21.36 9.44
C GLU A 283 -8.39 -21.18 9.06
N TYR A 284 -8.13 -20.79 7.80
CA TYR A 284 -6.78 -20.54 7.30
C TYR A 284 -6.18 -19.20 7.76
N ALA A 285 -6.96 -18.30 8.37
CA ALA A 285 -6.48 -16.99 8.85
C ALA A 285 -5.36 -17.10 9.90
N THR A 286 -5.32 -18.24 10.60
CA THR A 286 -4.37 -18.53 11.67
C THR A 286 -3.04 -19.11 11.16
N LEU A 287 -2.98 -19.55 9.89
CA LEU A 287 -1.76 -20.09 9.32
C LEU A 287 -0.62 -19.05 9.38
N PRO A 288 0.60 -19.47 9.75
CA PRO A 288 1.75 -18.59 9.74
C PRO A 288 2.12 -18.22 8.31
N GLY A 289 2.75 -17.05 8.14
CA GLY A 289 3.39 -16.71 6.88
C GLY A 289 4.50 -17.73 6.62
N LEU A 290 4.44 -18.39 5.46
CA LEU A 290 5.37 -19.48 5.14
C LEU A 290 5.69 -19.55 3.65
N VAL A 291 6.77 -20.24 3.38
CA VAL A 291 7.25 -20.69 2.07
C VAL A 291 7.44 -22.17 2.16
N MET A 292 6.98 -22.91 1.16
CA MET A 292 7.30 -24.33 1.12
C MET A 292 7.45 -24.87 -0.29
N ASP A 293 8.25 -25.92 -0.38
CA ASP A 293 8.30 -26.81 -1.53
C ASP A 293 7.84 -28.23 -1.10
N LYS A 294 8.22 -29.26 -1.86
CA LYS A 294 7.88 -30.65 -1.54
C LYS A 294 8.57 -31.17 -0.27
N GLN A 295 9.70 -30.61 0.14
CA GLN A 295 10.62 -31.19 1.15
C GLN A 295 10.91 -30.29 2.35
N ARG A 296 10.56 -29.01 2.28
CA ARG A 296 10.91 -27.98 3.27
C ARG A 296 9.76 -27.00 3.47
N VAL A 297 9.59 -26.58 4.72
CA VAL A 297 8.80 -25.40 5.08
C VAL A 297 9.70 -24.39 5.77
N ILE A 298 9.66 -23.16 5.30
CA ILE A 298 10.30 -21.98 5.89
C ILE A 298 9.17 -21.10 6.43
N ILE A 299 9.11 -20.95 7.75
CA ILE A 299 8.18 -20.05 8.42
C ILE A 299 8.83 -18.67 8.48
N ALA A 300 8.07 -17.64 8.13
CA ALA A 300 8.51 -16.26 8.08
C ALA A 300 7.31 -15.33 8.32
N THR A 301 6.97 -15.16 9.60
CA THR A 301 5.79 -14.43 10.06
C THR A 301 6.19 -13.13 10.76
N TRP A 302 5.61 -12.01 10.36
CA TRP A 302 5.88 -10.69 10.96
C TRP A 302 4.60 -9.89 11.23
N ILE A 303 3.51 -10.23 10.52
CA ILE A 303 2.17 -9.73 10.84
C ILE A 303 1.55 -10.66 11.86
N ARG A 304 1.03 -10.11 12.95
CA ARG A 304 0.39 -10.86 14.05
C ARG A 304 1.30 -11.97 14.59
N ALA A 305 2.61 -11.73 14.61
CA ALA A 305 3.58 -12.55 15.34
C ALA A 305 3.49 -12.21 16.84
N ASP A 306 3.92 -13.13 17.69
CA ASP A 306 3.97 -12.90 19.14
C ASP A 306 5.04 -11.84 19.50
N ASP A 307 6.13 -11.80 18.73
CA ASP A 307 7.20 -10.79 18.77
C ASP A 307 7.24 -9.98 17.45
N VAL A 308 8.35 -9.30 17.15
CA VAL A 308 8.62 -8.59 15.88
C VAL A 308 8.59 -9.54 14.67
N TRP A 309 9.08 -10.77 14.84
CA TRP A 309 9.03 -11.82 13.84
C TRP A 309 9.02 -13.22 14.48
N HIS A 310 8.55 -14.19 13.70
CA HIS A 310 8.68 -15.60 13.98
C HIS A 310 9.20 -16.32 12.72
N VAL A 311 10.40 -16.87 12.82
CA VAL A 311 11.05 -17.65 11.76
C VAL A 311 11.38 -19.06 12.21
N ASP A 312 11.27 -20.03 11.31
CA ASP A 312 11.64 -21.43 11.51
C ASP A 312 11.92 -22.10 10.15
N VAL A 313 12.72 -23.17 10.16
CA VAL A 313 12.89 -24.08 9.03
C VAL A 313 12.62 -25.51 9.51
N SER A 314 11.69 -26.18 8.84
CA SER A 314 11.28 -27.55 9.18
C SER A 314 11.32 -28.44 7.95
N ASP A 315 11.87 -29.64 8.15
CA ASP A 315 11.81 -30.76 7.22
C ASP A 315 10.99 -31.95 7.77
N HIS A 316 10.29 -31.73 8.90
CA HIS A 316 9.47 -32.75 9.53
C HIS A 316 8.29 -33.11 8.63
N ARG A 317 8.19 -34.39 8.26
CA ARG A 317 7.18 -34.90 7.31
C ARG A 317 5.74 -34.54 7.70
N ASN A 318 5.40 -34.62 8.99
CA ASN A 318 4.05 -34.31 9.47
C ASN A 318 3.72 -32.83 9.30
N THR A 319 4.66 -31.94 9.60
CA THR A 319 4.52 -30.48 9.40
C THR A 319 4.36 -30.16 7.92
N ILE A 320 5.20 -30.74 7.05
CA ILE A 320 5.10 -30.56 5.61
C ILE A 320 3.75 -31.05 5.08
N ALA A 321 3.29 -32.22 5.51
CA ALA A 321 2.02 -32.80 5.07
C ALA A 321 0.84 -31.89 5.45
N ALA A 322 0.78 -31.42 6.71
CA ALA A 322 -0.29 -30.55 7.18
C ALA A 322 -0.39 -29.23 6.38
N TYR A 323 0.75 -28.58 6.12
CA TYR A 323 0.74 -27.35 5.31
C TYR A 323 0.46 -27.64 3.83
N ARG A 324 0.99 -28.74 3.29
CA ARG A 324 0.70 -29.13 1.90
C ARG A 324 -0.78 -29.35 1.67
N ASP A 325 -1.46 -30.02 2.59
CA ASP A 325 -2.89 -30.28 2.50
C ASP A 325 -3.69 -28.97 2.53
N ALA A 326 -3.34 -28.05 3.43
CA ALA A 326 -3.97 -26.73 3.53
C ALA A 326 -3.76 -25.88 2.27
N LEU A 327 -2.51 -25.73 1.81
CA LEU A 327 -2.19 -24.95 0.61
C LEU A 327 -2.78 -25.58 -0.66
N GLY A 328 -2.73 -26.91 -0.77
CA GLY A 328 -3.31 -27.64 -1.89
C GLY A 328 -4.83 -27.46 -1.95
N HIS A 329 -5.51 -27.46 -0.80
CA HIS A 329 -6.94 -27.16 -0.72
C HIS A 329 -7.25 -25.75 -1.22
N VAL A 330 -6.52 -24.73 -0.75
CA VAL A 330 -6.73 -23.34 -1.16
C VAL A 330 -6.43 -23.13 -2.65
N GLN A 331 -5.40 -23.79 -3.17
CA GLN A 331 -5.07 -23.73 -4.60
C GLN A 331 -6.20 -24.30 -5.47
N ALA A 332 -6.80 -25.42 -5.04
CA ALA A 332 -7.86 -26.09 -5.78
C ALA A 332 -9.23 -25.40 -5.67
N HIS A 333 -9.48 -24.66 -4.58
CA HIS A 333 -10.79 -24.06 -4.28
C HIS A 333 -10.71 -22.53 -4.13
N SER A 334 -9.78 -21.89 -4.86
CA SER A 334 -9.61 -20.45 -4.74
C SER A 334 -10.86 -19.71 -5.21
N VAL A 335 -11.32 -18.73 -4.42
CA VAL A 335 -12.48 -17.89 -4.78
C VAL A 335 -12.18 -16.92 -5.91
N THR A 336 -10.91 -16.76 -6.28
CA THR A 336 -10.44 -15.93 -7.40
C THR A 336 -9.84 -16.79 -8.52
N ALA A 337 -10.21 -18.08 -8.61
CA ALA A 337 -9.66 -18.96 -9.62
C ALA A 337 -10.04 -18.51 -11.04
N ASP A 338 -9.02 -18.28 -11.87
CA ASP A 338 -9.13 -17.99 -13.30
C ASP A 338 -7.78 -18.30 -13.96
N ASP A 339 -7.79 -18.67 -15.24
CA ASP A 339 -6.58 -19.01 -16.00
C ASP A 339 -5.71 -17.77 -16.28
N THR A 340 -6.32 -16.59 -16.33
CA THR A 340 -5.65 -15.34 -16.68
C THR A 340 -5.43 -14.44 -15.46
N PRO A 341 -4.32 -13.69 -15.39
CA PRO A 341 -4.13 -12.66 -14.35
C PRO A 341 -5.27 -11.64 -14.31
N GLY A 342 -5.81 -11.27 -15.48
CA GLY A 342 -6.92 -10.34 -15.60
C GLY A 342 -8.21 -10.85 -14.96
N GLY A 343 -8.60 -12.08 -15.27
CA GLY A 343 -9.78 -12.71 -14.67
C GLY A 343 -9.64 -12.86 -13.16
N ARG A 344 -8.48 -13.31 -12.66
CA ARG A 344 -8.23 -13.42 -11.20
C ARG A 344 -8.39 -12.08 -10.49
N LEU A 345 -7.83 -11.01 -11.06
CA LEU A 345 -7.93 -9.65 -10.50
C LEU A 345 -9.35 -9.08 -10.59
N GLN A 346 -10.08 -9.35 -11.67
CA GLN A 346 -11.49 -8.96 -11.79
C GLN A 346 -12.35 -9.67 -10.75
N THR A 347 -12.23 -10.99 -10.61
CA THR A 347 -12.95 -11.77 -9.58
C THR A 347 -12.59 -11.29 -8.18
N LEU A 348 -11.32 -10.94 -7.93
CA LEU A 348 -10.91 -10.33 -6.67
C LEU A 348 -11.56 -8.96 -6.46
N ALA A 349 -11.64 -8.12 -7.49
CA ALA A 349 -12.31 -6.82 -7.39
C ALA A 349 -13.81 -6.98 -7.07
N GLU A 350 -14.48 -7.95 -7.68
CA GLU A 350 -15.88 -8.30 -7.39
C GLU A 350 -16.04 -8.80 -5.94
N TYR A 351 -15.17 -9.71 -5.48
CA TYR A 351 -15.15 -10.19 -4.10
C TYR A 351 -14.92 -9.05 -3.09
N LEU A 352 -14.03 -8.12 -3.43
CA LEU A 352 -13.76 -6.92 -2.65
C LEU A 352 -14.82 -5.83 -2.86
N ASN A 353 -15.88 -6.05 -3.64
CA ASN A 353 -16.93 -5.08 -3.96
C ASN A 353 -16.34 -3.73 -4.42
N LEU A 354 -15.52 -3.80 -5.47
CA LEU A 354 -14.89 -2.69 -6.19
C LEU A 354 -15.38 -2.66 -7.64
N ASP A 355 -15.64 -1.47 -8.17
CA ASP A 355 -15.97 -1.30 -9.59
C ASP A 355 -14.71 -1.52 -10.44
N TRP A 356 -14.65 -2.67 -11.12
CA TRP A 356 -13.50 -3.05 -11.95
C TRP A 356 -13.25 -2.08 -13.11
N ARG A 357 -14.29 -1.65 -13.83
CA ARG A 357 -14.12 -0.78 -15.02
C ARG A 357 -13.62 0.60 -14.61
N TRP A 358 -14.18 1.15 -13.54
CA TRP A 358 -13.70 2.40 -12.97
C TRP A 358 -12.24 2.27 -12.52
N LEU A 359 -11.92 1.19 -11.81
CA LEU A 359 -10.58 0.96 -11.28
C LEU A 359 -9.54 0.77 -12.40
N GLN A 360 -9.89 0.04 -13.46
CA GLN A 360 -9.04 -0.16 -14.63
C GLN A 360 -8.74 1.16 -15.35
N GLY A 361 -9.76 1.97 -15.62
CA GLY A 361 -9.59 3.28 -16.25
C GLY A 361 -8.71 4.22 -15.41
N ARG A 362 -8.96 4.29 -14.09
CA ARG A 362 -8.13 5.10 -13.19
C ARG A 362 -6.71 4.59 -13.04
N CYS A 363 -6.51 3.27 -13.03
CA CYS A 363 -5.17 2.67 -13.03
C CYS A 363 -4.42 2.92 -14.33
N ALA A 364 -5.09 3.01 -15.49
CA ALA A 364 -4.46 3.39 -16.75
C ALA A 364 -3.90 4.83 -16.69
N ASP A 365 -4.71 5.80 -16.25
CA ASP A 365 -4.28 7.19 -16.07
C ASP A 365 -3.10 7.30 -15.09
N LEU A 366 -3.24 6.67 -13.93
CA LEU A 366 -2.23 6.69 -12.86
C LEU A 366 -0.97 5.91 -13.26
N GLY A 367 -1.11 4.83 -14.02
CA GLY A 367 0.00 4.03 -14.52
C GLY A 367 0.85 4.79 -15.55
N GLN A 368 0.22 5.64 -16.36
CA GLN A 368 0.94 6.50 -17.30
C GLN A 368 1.67 7.65 -16.58
N TYR A 369 1.04 8.24 -15.56
CA TYR A 369 1.58 9.44 -14.89
C TYR A 369 2.50 9.14 -13.69
N GLY A 370 2.24 8.03 -12.98
CA GLY A 370 2.86 7.65 -11.71
C GLY A 370 2.38 8.49 -10.52
N PHE A 371 2.71 8.08 -9.30
CA PHE A 371 2.27 8.77 -8.06
C PHE A 371 3.27 9.82 -7.52
N VAL A 372 4.44 9.97 -8.13
CA VAL A 372 5.55 10.77 -7.57
C VAL A 372 5.19 12.24 -7.33
N GLY A 373 4.35 12.84 -8.16
CA GLY A 373 3.88 14.21 -7.99
C GLY A 373 2.89 14.37 -6.83
N LEU A 374 2.23 13.30 -6.42
CA LEU A 374 1.18 13.29 -5.41
C LEU A 374 1.69 12.86 -4.03
N ALA A 375 2.48 11.78 -3.98
CA ALA A 375 2.76 11.03 -2.76
C ALA A 375 4.24 10.61 -2.66
N GLU A 376 5.19 11.42 -3.15
CA GLU A 376 6.62 11.09 -3.03
C GLU A 376 7.01 10.81 -1.57
N PRO A 377 7.56 9.61 -1.25
CA PRO A 377 8.04 9.32 0.09
C PRO A 377 9.26 10.17 0.45
N ARG A 378 9.45 10.45 1.74
CA ARG A 378 10.64 11.13 2.29
C ARG A 378 11.61 10.10 2.87
N SER A 379 11.10 9.03 3.48
CA SER A 379 11.90 7.91 3.96
C SER A 379 12.52 7.14 2.80
N ARG A 380 13.83 6.90 2.89
CA ARG A 380 14.61 6.07 1.95
C ARG A 380 14.16 4.62 1.89
N LEU A 381 13.40 4.17 2.90
CA LEU A 381 12.93 2.79 3.04
C LEU A 381 11.67 2.51 2.22
N LEU A 382 11.06 3.56 1.66
CA LEU A 382 9.86 3.50 0.85
C LEU A 382 10.16 3.72 -0.64
N SER A 383 9.26 3.24 -1.50
CA SER A 383 9.22 3.53 -2.93
C SER A 383 7.77 3.54 -3.42
N LEU A 384 7.49 4.26 -4.51
CA LEU A 384 6.21 4.21 -5.22
C LEU A 384 6.22 3.20 -6.38
N ASP A 385 7.38 2.63 -6.71
CA ASP A 385 7.53 1.77 -7.89
C ASP A 385 6.57 0.57 -7.89
N GLY A 386 6.24 0.03 -6.70
CA GLY A 386 5.32 -1.10 -6.57
C GLY A 386 3.88 -0.72 -6.90
N VAL A 387 3.41 0.43 -6.41
CA VAL A 387 2.06 0.92 -6.74
C VAL A 387 1.97 1.43 -8.17
N ASP A 388 3.00 2.10 -8.67
CA ASP A 388 3.10 2.53 -10.08
C ASP A 388 3.07 1.32 -11.02
N GLN A 389 3.74 0.22 -10.65
CA GLN A 389 3.73 -1.03 -11.41
C GLN A 389 2.36 -1.72 -11.38
N ALA A 390 1.71 -1.79 -10.21
CA ALA A 390 0.37 -2.35 -10.08
C ALA A 390 -0.66 -1.60 -10.94
N CYS A 391 -0.67 -0.26 -10.88
CA CYS A 391 -1.58 0.55 -11.70
C CYS A 391 -1.31 0.38 -13.19
N ARG A 392 -0.04 0.40 -13.63
CA ARG A 392 0.31 0.13 -15.03
C ARG A 392 -0.20 -1.22 -15.50
N PHE A 393 0.02 -2.26 -14.70
CA PHE A 393 -0.42 -3.60 -15.04
C PHE A 393 -1.93 -3.66 -15.23
N ILE A 394 -2.69 -3.22 -14.22
CA ILE A 394 -4.16 -3.19 -14.28
C ILE A 394 -4.66 -2.40 -15.48
N GLY A 395 -4.11 -1.19 -15.71
CA GLY A 395 -4.50 -0.32 -16.81
C GLY A 395 -4.23 -0.87 -18.21
N THR A 396 -3.42 -1.94 -18.33
CA THR A 396 -3.10 -2.61 -19.60
C THR A 396 -3.81 -3.95 -19.79
N LEU A 397 -4.55 -4.43 -18.78
CA LEU A 397 -5.34 -5.66 -18.90
C LEU A 397 -6.48 -5.47 -19.91
N PRO A 398 -6.86 -6.53 -20.64
CA PRO A 398 -7.94 -6.48 -21.63
C PRO A 398 -9.33 -6.24 -21.04
#